data_AF-A0A3M0KIF1-F1
#
_entry.id   AF-A0A3M0KIF1-F1
#
_cell.length_a   1.000
_cell.length_b   1.000
_cell.length_c   1.000
_cell.angle_alpha   90.00
_cell.angle_beta   90.00
_cell.angle_gamma   90.00
#
_symmetry.space_group_name_H-M   'P 1'
#
loop_
_entity.id
_entity.type
_entity.pdbx_description
1 polymer ?
#
loop_
_entity_poly.entity_id
_entity_poly.type
_entity_poly.pdbx_seq_one_letter_code
_entity_poly.pdbx_strand_id
1 'polypeptide(L)'
;MAEAAEAAVLAWMDQALDVAKEALEKGEVPVGCLLVYEGEVIGRGRNEVNETKNCSSGYRAEEAVQLLKAFYRQENPNAPKSKVRKKDRRQ
;
A
#
# COMPACT_ATOMS: atom_id res chain seq x y z
N MET A 1 5.44 0.55 -30.78
CA MET A 1 5.49 1.73 -29.89
C MET A 1 5.07 1.39 -28.46
N ALA A 2 3.99 0.63 -28.22
CA ALA A 2 3.60 0.20 -26.88
C ALA A 2 4.69 -0.62 -26.15
N GLU A 3 5.37 -1.52 -26.87
CA GLU A 3 6.42 -2.39 -26.32
C GLU A 3 7.63 -1.62 -25.77
N ALA A 4 8.02 -0.50 -26.41
CA ALA A 4 9.10 0.35 -25.94
C ALA A 4 8.72 1.15 -24.67
N ALA A 5 7.44 1.52 -24.54
CA ALA A 5 6.94 2.18 -23.34
C ALA A 5 6.89 1.22 -22.15
N GLU A 6 6.51 -0.04 -22.36
CA GLU A 6 6.49 -1.07 -21.32
C GLU A 6 7.90 -1.42 -20.83
N ALA A 7 8.87 -1.56 -21.74
CA ALA A 7 10.27 -1.76 -21.38
C ALA A 7 10.84 -0.61 -20.55
N ALA A 8 10.46 0.64 -20.87
CA ALA A 8 10.85 1.81 -20.08
C ALA A 8 10.22 1.79 -18.68
N VAL A 9 8.94 1.42 -18.56
CA VAL A 9 8.26 1.26 -17.26
C VAL A 9 8.94 0.21 -16.39
N LEU A 10 9.32 -0.94 -16.95
CA LEU A 10 10.06 -1.97 -16.23
C LEU A 10 11.43 -1.46 -15.75
N ALA A 11 12.17 -0.74 -16.60
CA ALA A 11 13.46 -0.16 -16.23
C ALA A 11 13.34 0.88 -15.09
N TRP A 12 12.28 1.70 -15.08
CA TRP A 12 12.01 2.61 -13.96
C TRP A 12 11.56 1.85 -12.71
N MET A 13 10.81 0.75 -12.86
CA MET A 13 10.42 -0.06 -11.71
C MET A 13 11.65 -0.71 -11.05
N ASP A 14 12.61 -1.22 -11.82
CA ASP A 14 13.87 -1.74 -11.26
C ASP A 14 14.62 -0.67 -10.46
N GLN A 15 14.70 0.56 -10.98
CA GLN A 15 15.28 1.69 -10.25
C GLN A 15 14.49 2.02 -8.97
N ALA A 16 13.15 1.93 -8.99
CA ALA A 16 12.32 2.16 -7.80
C ALA A 16 12.56 1.07 -6.74
N LEU A 17 12.80 -0.17 -7.16
CA LEU A 17 13.15 -1.28 -6.26
C LEU A 17 14.52 -1.09 -5.63
N ASP A 18 15.50 -0.53 -6.35
CA ASP A 18 16.80 -0.20 -5.76
C ASP A 18 16.65 0.85 -4.65
N VAL A 19 15.84 1.88 -4.88
CA VAL A 19 15.49 2.88 -3.85
C VAL A 19 14.76 2.24 -2.66
N ALA A 20 13.92 1.24 -2.90
CA ALA A 20 13.25 0.47 -1.83
C ALA A 20 14.23 -0.39 -1.01
N LYS A 21 15.29 -0.93 -1.63
CA LYS A 21 16.35 -1.66 -0.93
C LYS A 21 17.12 -0.75 0.02
N GLU A 22 17.40 0.49 -0.36
CA GLU A 22 18.06 1.45 0.54
C GLU A 22 17.23 1.71 1.81
N ALA A 23 15.89 1.77 1.68
CA ALA A 23 15.01 1.86 2.85
C ALA A 23 15.13 0.61 3.72
N LEU A 24 15.14 -0.58 3.11
CA LEU A 24 15.28 -1.85 3.83
C LEU A 24 16.58 -1.93 4.64
N GLU A 25 17.70 -1.52 4.05
CA GLU A 25 19.02 -1.51 4.70
C GLU A 25 19.04 -0.62 5.94
N LYS A 26 18.17 0.39 5.98
CA LYS A 26 17.99 1.31 7.10
C LYS A 26 16.93 0.86 8.10
N GLY A 27 16.36 -0.33 7.93
CA GLY A 27 15.33 -0.89 8.80
C GLY A 27 13.94 -0.30 8.58
N GLU A 28 13.69 0.32 7.43
CA GLU A 28 12.38 0.85 7.04
C GLU A 28 11.57 -0.21 6.27
N VAL A 29 10.25 0.02 6.15
CA VAL A 29 9.43 -0.76 5.20
C VAL A 29 9.96 -0.50 3.79
N PRO A 30 10.24 -1.55 2.98
CA PRO A 30 10.90 -1.43 1.68
C PRO A 30 9.97 -0.86 0.60
N VAL A 31 9.81 0.46 0.60
CA VAL A 31 9.02 1.18 -0.40
C VAL A 31 9.88 2.27 -1.02
N GLY A 32 9.95 2.27 -2.35
CA GLY A 32 10.62 3.27 -3.17
C GLY A 32 9.68 3.82 -4.24
N CYS A 33 9.87 5.07 -4.62
CA CYS A 33 9.09 5.75 -5.66
C CYS A 33 9.98 6.63 -6.54
N LEU A 34 9.59 6.76 -7.80
CA LEU A 34 10.21 7.65 -8.77
C LEU A 34 9.16 8.57 -9.37
N LEU A 35 9.54 9.81 -9.64
CA LEU A 35 8.76 10.75 -10.45
C LEU A 35 9.47 10.90 -11.79
N VAL A 36 8.79 10.48 -12.86
CA VAL A 36 9.32 10.52 -14.23
C VAL A 36 8.55 11.56 -15.03
N TYR A 37 9.27 12.44 -15.73
CA TYR A 37 8.71 13.45 -16.63
C TYR A 37 9.55 13.51 -17.89
N GLU A 38 8.91 13.52 -19.06
CA GLU A 38 9.57 13.58 -20.37
C GLU A 38 10.67 12.51 -20.59
N GLY A 39 10.49 11.33 -19.98
CA GLY A 39 11.45 10.21 -20.09
C GLY A 39 12.61 10.26 -19.09
N GLU A 40 12.66 11.29 -18.24
CA GLU A 40 13.70 11.47 -17.23
C GLU A 40 13.16 11.34 -15.80
N VAL A 41 13.96 10.75 -14.91
CA VAL A 41 13.64 10.69 -13.48
C VAL A 41 13.98 12.03 -12.84
N ILE A 42 12.96 12.79 -12.46
CA ILE A 42 13.08 14.11 -11.82
C ILE A 42 12.99 14.05 -10.29
N GLY A 43 12.58 12.91 -9.72
CA GLY A 43 12.49 12.73 -8.28
C GLY A 43 12.61 11.27 -7.87
N ARG A 44 13.23 11.04 -6.71
CA ARG A 44 13.30 9.74 -6.04
C ARG A 44 12.86 9.90 -4.60
N GLY A 45 12.05 8.98 -4.10
CA GLY A 45 11.62 8.96 -2.71
C GLY A 45 11.63 7.55 -2.16
N ARG A 46 11.83 7.43 -0.86
CA ARG A 46 11.76 6.15 -0.15
C ARG A 46 11.02 6.34 1.17
N ASN A 47 10.64 5.24 1.79
CA ASN A 47 10.10 5.30 3.14
C ASN A 47 11.19 5.65 4.16
N GLU A 48 10.99 6.71 4.95
CA GLU A 48 11.95 7.26 5.92
C GLU A 48 11.28 7.60 7.27
N VAL A 49 10.15 6.96 7.59
CA VAL A 49 9.31 7.30 8.75
C VAL A 49 9.99 7.03 10.10
N ASN A 50 10.79 5.97 10.21
CA ASN A 50 11.56 5.65 11.41
C ASN A 50 12.78 6.58 11.53
N GLU A 51 13.46 6.90 10.42
CA GLU A 51 14.61 7.82 10.40
C GLU A 51 14.20 9.25 10.78
N THR A 52 13.16 9.77 10.14
CA THR A 52 12.69 11.15 10.33
C THR A 52 11.81 11.30 11.58
N LYS A 53 11.34 10.19 12.15
CA LYS A 53 10.32 10.15 13.22
C LYS A 53 9.05 10.93 12.90
N ASN A 54 8.80 11.20 11.63
CA ASN A 54 7.66 11.99 11.17
C ASN A 54 6.64 11.05 10.51
N CYS A 55 5.76 10.48 11.33
CA CYS A 55 4.69 9.60 10.87
C CYS A 55 3.41 10.41 10.66
N SER A 56 3.04 10.67 9.41
CA SER A 56 1.76 11.27 9.06
C SER A 56 0.67 10.20 9.02
N SER A 57 0.00 9.98 10.15
CA SER A 57 -1.22 9.17 10.20
C SER A 57 -2.40 9.90 9.53
N GLY A 58 -3.44 9.16 9.13
CA GLY A 58 -4.69 9.79 8.68
C GLY A 58 -4.80 10.05 7.17
N TYR A 59 -3.80 9.68 6.36
CA TYR A 59 -3.87 9.85 4.90
C TYR A 59 -5.06 9.07 4.32
N ARG A 60 -6.06 9.79 3.79
CA ARG A 60 -7.35 9.27 3.29
C ARG A 60 -8.08 8.35 4.30
N ALA A 61 -7.87 8.56 5.60
CA ALA A 61 -8.45 7.69 6.63
C ALA A 61 -9.98 7.64 6.57
N GLU A 62 -10.65 8.77 6.29
CA GLU A 62 -12.11 8.79 6.13
C GLU A 62 -12.58 7.92 4.96
N GLU A 63 -11.94 8.02 3.80
CA GLU A 63 -12.26 7.20 2.62
C GLU A 63 -12.00 5.72 2.89
N ALA A 64 -10.89 5.37 3.53
CA ALA A 64 -10.59 3.99 3.92
C ALA A 64 -11.65 3.41 4.87
N VAL A 65 -12.09 4.19 5.86
CA VAL A 65 -13.18 3.81 6.78
C VAL A 65 -14.51 3.68 6.04
N GLN A 66 -14.81 4.56 5.09
CA GLN A 66 -16.02 4.47 4.27
C GLN A 66 -16.01 3.22 3.38
N LEU A 67 -14.88 2.92 2.73
CA LEU A 67 -14.69 1.69 1.93
C LEU A 67 -14.86 0.44 2.80
N LEU A 68 -14.28 0.41 3.99
CA LEU A 68 -14.43 -0.70 4.92
C LEU A 68 -15.90 -0.88 5.35
N LYS A 69 -16.60 0.22 5.67
CA LYS A 69 -18.03 0.21 5.98
C LYS A 69 -18.87 -0.29 4.79
N ALA A 70 -18.52 0.11 3.57
CA ALA A 70 -19.18 -0.35 2.35
C ALA A 70 -18.96 -1.86 2.12
N PHE A 71 -17.73 -2.35 2.31
CA PHE A 71 -17.39 -3.76 2.21
C PHE A 71 -18.21 -4.62 3.18
N TYR A 72 -18.32 -4.21 4.46
CA TYR A 72 -19.10 -4.94 5.46
C TYR A 72 -20.61 -4.67 5.43
N ARG A 73 -21.09 -3.77 4.55
CA ARG A 73 -22.52 -3.58 4.33
C ARG A 73 -23.12 -4.72 3.52
N GLN A 74 -22.32 -5.40 2.69
CA GLN A 74 -22.78 -6.58 1.95
C GLN A 74 -22.54 -7.86 2.76
N GLU A 75 -23.38 -8.87 2.53
CA GLU A 75 -23.09 -10.21 3.02
C GLU A 75 -21.89 -10.77 2.25
N ASN A 76 -20.85 -11.21 2.96
CA ASN A 76 -19.70 -11.88 2.33
C ASN A 76 -20.08 -13.36 2.09
N PRO A 77 -20.31 -13.80 0.84
CA PRO A 77 -20.72 -15.18 0.54
C PRO A 77 -19.61 -16.20 0.83
N ASN A 78 -18.36 -15.72 0.97
CA ASN A 78 -17.20 -16.53 1.32
C ASN A 78 -16.91 -16.52 2.83
N ALA A 79 -17.76 -15.84 3.64
CA ALA A 79 -17.58 -15.82 5.08
C ALA A 79 -17.78 -17.24 5.64
N PRO A 80 -16.82 -17.78 6.40
CA PRO A 80 -16.98 -19.08 7.04
C PRO A 80 -18.20 -19.02 7.98
N LYS A 81 -19.03 -20.08 7.95
CA LYS A 81 -20.22 -20.19 8.81
C LYS A 81 -19.81 -19.93 10.26
N SER A 82 -20.44 -18.93 10.89
CA SER A 82 -20.10 -18.54 12.25
C SER A 82 -20.26 -19.74 13.20
N LYS A 83 -19.22 -20.09 13.96
CA LYS A 83 -19.28 -21.12 15.02
C LYS A 83 -19.74 -20.56 16.36
N VAL A 84 -20.39 -19.40 16.39
CA VAL A 84 -20.83 -18.78 17.65
C VAL A 84 -21.97 -19.61 18.22
N ARG A 85 -21.72 -20.33 19.31
CA ARG A 85 -22.78 -21.01 20.06
C ARG A 85 -23.71 -19.93 20.61
N LYS A 86 -24.99 -19.97 20.23
CA LYS A 86 -26.03 -19.17 20.89
C LYS A 86 -26.00 -19.50 22.37
N LYS A 87 -25.63 -18.53 23.21
CA LYS A 87 -25.77 -18.63 24.66
C LYS A 87 -27.26 -18.51 24.95
N ASP A 88 -27.91 -19.61 25.31
CA ASP A 88 -29.29 -19.57 25.78
C ASP A 88 -29.39 -18.58 26.93
N ARG A 89 -30.23 -17.57 26.74
CA ARG A 89 -30.58 -16.61 27.78
C ARG A 89 -31.39 -17.39 28.81
N ARG A 90 -30.74 -17.85 29.88
CA ARG A 90 -31.44 -18.42 31.04
C ARG A 90 -32.45 -17.37 31.52
N GLN A 91 -33.72 -17.75 31.48
CA GLN A 91 -34.82 -17.02 32.11
C GLN A 91 -34.58 -16.94 33.62
#